data_AF-A0A7C4U822-F1
#
_entry.id   AF-A0A7C4U822-F1
#
_cell.length_a   1.000
_cell.length_b   1.000
_cell.length_c   1.000
_cell.angle_alpha   90.00
_cell.angle_beta   90.00
_cell.angle_gamma   90.00
#
_symmetry.space_group_name_H-M   'P 1'
#
loop_
_entity.id
_entity.type
_entity.pdbx_description
1 polymer ?
#
loop_
_entity_poly.entity_id
_entity_poly.type
_entity_poly.pdbx_seq_one_letter_code
_entity_poly.pdbx_strand_id
1 'polypeptide(L)'
;RPPRRVQAALMMIDSFEPEGVTKLAVDSIFMMPHLGVLSTVHERSATEVFDKDCLIRLGTCIAPSGTIRKEGEKILTVKFEENTIELKAGEMKLIPLELGKRVKAEIIPSKGFDVGEGSGKTITAEIEGGVVGLILDGRGRPLKLPEDKKKRIEKLNEWFSELKVYPK
;
A
#
# COMPACT_ATOMS: atom_id res chain seq x y z
N ARG A 1 -7.10 -3.81 -22.53
CA ARG A 1 -6.06 -4.59 -21.81
C ARG A 1 -6.40 -4.56 -20.32
N PRO A 2 -6.14 -5.64 -19.56
CA PRO A 2 -6.31 -5.61 -18.12
C PRO A 2 -5.42 -4.52 -17.49
N PRO A 3 -5.82 -3.95 -16.34
CA PRO A 3 -4.98 -2.98 -15.63
C PRO A 3 -3.64 -3.62 -15.25
N ARG A 4 -2.57 -2.83 -15.29
CA ARG A 4 -1.25 -3.21 -14.77
C ARG A 4 -1.38 -3.44 -13.26
N ARG A 5 -0.50 -4.28 -12.69
CA ARG A 5 -0.53 -4.60 -11.26
C ARG A 5 -0.44 -3.36 -10.35
N VAL A 6 0.36 -2.36 -10.74
CA VAL A 6 0.42 -1.05 -10.06
C VAL A 6 -0.90 -0.27 -10.16
N GLN A 7 -1.61 -0.34 -11.28
CA GLN A 7 -2.92 0.31 -11.44
C GLN A 7 -3.94 -0.35 -10.50
N ALA A 8 -3.95 -1.68 -10.41
CA ALA A 8 -4.79 -2.41 -9.46
C ALA A 8 -4.45 -2.06 -8.00
N ALA A 9 -3.16 -1.93 -7.65
CA ALA A 9 -2.74 -1.50 -6.32
C ALA A 9 -3.28 -0.10 -5.99
N LEU A 10 -3.08 0.87 -6.90
CA LEU A 10 -3.58 2.23 -6.70
C LEU A 10 -5.09 2.29 -6.58
N MET A 11 -5.84 1.55 -7.41
CA MET A 11 -7.29 1.44 -7.30
C MET A 11 -7.73 0.93 -5.93
N MET A 12 -7.07 -0.10 -5.39
CA MET A 12 -7.39 -0.62 -4.06
C MET A 12 -7.06 0.38 -2.95
N ILE A 13 -5.92 1.06 -3.04
CA ILE A 13 -5.55 2.09 -2.06
C ILE A 13 -6.59 3.23 -2.07
N ASP A 14 -7.00 3.69 -3.25
CA ASP A 14 -8.00 4.75 -3.37
C ASP A 14 -9.41 4.30 -2.96
N SER A 15 -9.74 3.01 -3.14
CA SER A 15 -11.08 2.48 -2.82
C SER A 15 -11.26 2.15 -1.35
N PHE A 16 -10.24 1.57 -0.73
CA PHE A 16 -10.31 1.10 0.66
C PHE A 16 -9.68 2.06 1.66
N GLU A 17 -8.90 3.04 1.19
CA GLU A 17 -8.17 3.98 2.05
C GLU A 17 -7.47 3.30 3.23
N PRO A 18 -6.61 2.29 2.99
CA PRO A 18 -6.04 1.48 4.07
C PRO A 18 -5.25 2.37 5.05
N GLU A 19 -5.26 1.97 6.31
CA GLU A 19 -4.51 2.61 7.41
C GLU A 19 -3.46 1.64 7.98
N GLY A 20 -2.34 2.18 8.45
CA GLY A 20 -1.24 1.40 9.00
C GLY A 20 -0.50 0.58 7.94
N VAL A 21 -0.09 -0.64 8.30
CA VAL A 21 0.66 -1.56 7.45
C VAL A 21 -0.30 -2.59 6.83
N THR A 22 -0.60 -2.43 5.55
CA THR A 22 -1.60 -3.26 4.85
C THR A 22 -0.97 -4.03 3.69
N LYS A 23 -1.16 -5.35 3.67
CA LYS A 23 -0.75 -6.19 2.53
C LYS A 23 -1.82 -6.15 1.43
N LEU A 24 -1.40 -5.94 0.19
CA LEU A 24 -2.27 -5.89 -0.98
C LEU A 24 -2.05 -7.12 -1.86
N ALA A 25 -3.14 -7.74 -2.30
CA ALA A 25 -3.14 -8.87 -3.22
C ALA A 25 -4.37 -8.83 -4.13
N VAL A 26 -4.29 -9.48 -5.29
CA VAL A 26 -5.42 -9.66 -6.21
C VAL A 26 -5.58 -11.12 -6.57
N ASP A 27 -6.82 -11.58 -6.70
CA ASP A 27 -7.13 -12.83 -7.39
C ASP A 27 -6.96 -12.60 -8.90
N SER A 28 -6.11 -13.42 -9.53
CA SER A 28 -5.81 -13.28 -10.97
C SER A 28 -6.48 -14.33 -11.86
N ILE A 29 -7.06 -15.38 -11.28
CA ILE A 29 -7.65 -16.52 -12.00
C ILE A 29 -9.13 -16.74 -11.68
N PHE A 30 -9.72 -15.86 -10.85
CA PHE A 30 -11.13 -15.90 -10.46
C PHE A 30 -11.53 -17.22 -9.80
N MET A 31 -10.62 -17.77 -8.99
CA MET A 31 -10.86 -19.02 -8.28
C MET A 31 -11.30 -18.82 -6.83
N MET A 32 -11.17 -17.61 -6.26
CA MET A 32 -11.48 -17.37 -4.86
C MET A 32 -12.89 -17.82 -4.46
N PRO A 33 -13.98 -17.56 -5.23
CA PRO A 33 -15.31 -18.05 -4.87
C PRO A 33 -15.42 -19.58 -4.88
N HIS A 34 -14.76 -20.24 -5.85
CA HIS A 34 -14.77 -21.69 -6.00
C HIS A 34 -14.00 -22.39 -4.87
N LEU A 35 -12.85 -21.82 -4.49
CA LEU A 35 -12.06 -22.30 -3.34
C LEU A 35 -12.81 -22.15 -2.02
N GLY A 36 -13.70 -21.15 -1.90
CA GLY A 36 -14.60 -21.01 -0.76
C GLY A 36 -15.62 -22.14 -0.64
N VAL A 37 -16.09 -22.71 -1.75
CA VAL A 37 -16.93 -23.92 -1.71
C VAL A 37 -16.09 -25.15 -1.40
N LEU A 38 -14.93 -25.28 -2.05
CA LEU A 38 -14.03 -26.43 -1.87
C LEU A 38 -13.53 -26.56 -0.42
N SER A 39 -13.32 -25.43 0.29
CA SER A 39 -12.83 -25.44 1.67
C SER A 39 -13.77 -26.16 2.65
N THR A 40 -15.07 -26.25 2.35
CA THR A 40 -16.04 -26.98 3.17
C THR A 40 -15.83 -28.50 3.16
N VAL A 41 -15.11 -29.02 2.15
CA VAL A 41 -14.83 -30.45 1.98
C VAL A 41 -13.33 -30.75 2.13
N HIS A 42 -12.46 -29.87 1.60
CA HIS A 42 -11.00 -30.02 1.57
C HIS A 42 -10.28 -28.72 1.95
N GLU A 43 -10.49 -28.27 3.19
CA GLU A 43 -9.95 -27.00 3.72
C GLU A 43 -8.46 -26.78 3.47
N ARG A 44 -7.61 -27.77 3.77
CA ARG A 44 -6.14 -27.65 3.63
C ARG A 44 -5.74 -27.42 2.17
N SER A 45 -6.26 -28.23 1.26
CA SER A 45 -5.95 -28.12 -0.18
C SER A 45 -6.49 -26.82 -0.76
N ALA A 46 -7.70 -26.41 -0.38
CA ALA A 46 -8.27 -25.14 -0.81
C ALA A 46 -7.43 -23.94 -0.33
N THR A 47 -6.94 -23.99 0.91
CA THR A 47 -6.05 -22.96 1.48
C THR A 47 -4.70 -22.90 0.78
N GLU A 48 -4.12 -24.05 0.46
CA GLU A 48 -2.83 -24.11 -0.23
C GLU A 48 -2.92 -23.53 -1.65
N VAL A 49 -3.94 -23.91 -2.41
CA VAL A 49 -4.19 -23.36 -3.76
C VAL A 49 -4.53 -21.87 -3.68
N PHE A 50 -5.26 -21.46 -2.65
CA PHE A 50 -5.55 -20.04 -2.42
C PHE A 50 -4.28 -19.21 -2.24
N ASP A 51 -3.39 -19.63 -1.34
CA ASP A 51 -2.20 -18.87 -0.99
C ASP A 51 -1.13 -18.92 -2.09
N LYS A 52 -0.93 -20.09 -2.72
CA LYS A 52 0.16 -20.31 -3.69
C LYS A 52 -0.22 -19.96 -5.12
N ASP A 53 -1.46 -20.23 -5.54
CA ASP A 53 -1.84 -20.19 -6.95
C ASP A 53 -2.86 -19.09 -7.27
N CYS A 54 -3.73 -18.73 -6.32
CA CYS A 54 -4.80 -17.76 -6.55
C CYS A 54 -4.33 -16.30 -6.38
N LEU A 55 -3.56 -16.03 -5.32
CA LEU A 55 -3.19 -14.68 -4.92
C LEU A 55 -1.92 -14.18 -5.60
N ILE A 56 -2.06 -13.11 -6.38
CA ILE A 56 -0.90 -12.30 -6.80
C ILE A 56 -0.66 -11.23 -5.73
N ARG A 57 0.39 -11.42 -4.94
CA ARG A 57 0.85 -10.44 -3.94
C ARG A 57 1.34 -9.18 -4.66
N LEU A 58 0.62 -8.06 -4.48
CA LEU A 58 1.03 -6.77 -5.03
C LEU A 58 2.16 -6.15 -4.18
N GLY A 59 2.12 -6.36 -2.87
CA GLY A 59 3.13 -5.93 -1.92
C GLY A 59 2.48 -5.30 -0.68
N THR A 60 3.16 -4.34 -0.06
CA THR A 60 2.70 -3.69 1.17
C THR A 60 2.43 -2.21 0.93
N CYS A 61 1.32 -1.70 1.45
CA CYS A 61 1.00 -0.28 1.56
C CYS A 61 1.15 0.16 3.01
N ILE A 62 1.96 1.19 3.27
CA ILE A 62 2.04 1.84 4.58
C ILE A 62 1.43 3.22 4.45
N ALA A 63 0.36 3.46 5.20
CA ALA A 63 -0.40 4.71 5.15
C ALA A 63 -0.69 5.19 6.58
N PRO A 64 -0.06 6.27 7.05
CA PRO A 64 -0.40 6.80 8.35
C PRO A 64 -1.80 7.42 8.33
N SER A 65 -2.64 7.07 9.29
CA SER A 65 -3.91 7.75 9.50
C SER A 65 -3.71 9.06 10.24
N GLY A 66 -4.57 10.03 9.95
CA GLY A 66 -4.41 11.40 10.44
C GLY A 66 -4.77 12.44 9.38
N THR A 67 -5.14 13.62 9.86
CA THR A 67 -5.49 14.74 8.98
C THR A 67 -4.26 15.54 8.62
N ILE A 68 -4.02 15.71 7.32
CA ILE A 68 -2.99 16.61 6.80
C ILE A 68 -3.36 18.06 7.15
N ARG A 69 -2.48 18.74 7.88
CA ARG A 69 -2.63 20.15 8.20
C ARG A 69 -1.80 21.02 7.26
N LYS A 70 -0.61 20.55 6.89
CA LYS A 70 0.30 21.27 5.99
C LYS A 70 0.93 20.31 4.99
N GLU A 71 0.69 20.56 3.71
CA GLU A 71 1.36 19.84 2.62
C GLU A 71 2.89 19.91 2.74
N GLY A 72 3.56 18.81 2.39
CA GLY A 72 5.02 18.74 2.38
C GLY A 72 5.69 18.60 3.75
N GLU A 73 4.95 18.63 4.86
CA GLU A 73 5.50 18.31 6.18
C GLU A 73 5.84 16.81 6.27
N LYS A 74 6.91 16.44 6.96
CA LYS A 74 7.24 15.03 7.18
C LYS A 74 6.20 14.42 8.10
N ILE A 75 5.62 13.29 7.69
CA ILE A 75 4.56 12.59 8.42
C ILE A 75 4.96 11.18 8.86
N LEU A 76 5.93 10.57 8.18
CA LEU A 76 6.35 9.20 8.44
C LEU A 76 7.82 9.03 8.06
N THR A 77 8.55 8.25 8.85
CA THR A 77 9.85 7.69 8.48
C THR A 77 9.76 6.18 8.58
N VAL A 78 10.17 5.49 7.51
CA VAL A 78 10.22 4.03 7.45
C VAL A 78 11.67 3.62 7.27
N LYS A 79 12.17 2.78 8.19
CA LYS A 79 13.51 2.22 8.13
C LYS A 79 13.44 0.71 7.99
N PHE A 80 14.19 0.14 7.06
CA PHE A 80 14.32 -1.30 6.90
C PHE A 80 15.61 -1.59 6.17
N GLU A 81 16.33 -2.63 6.59
CA GLU A 81 17.68 -2.91 6.10
C GLU A 81 18.56 -1.64 6.23
N GLU A 82 19.24 -1.23 5.15
CA GLU A 82 20.05 -0.01 5.06
C GLU A 82 19.26 1.20 4.53
N ASN A 83 17.94 1.07 4.32
CA ASN A 83 17.10 2.13 3.77
C ASN A 83 16.46 2.95 4.87
N THR A 84 16.49 4.28 4.72
CA THR A 84 15.67 5.22 5.49
C THR A 84 14.87 6.07 4.51
N ILE A 85 13.55 5.89 4.52
CA ILE A 85 12.64 6.58 3.61
C ILE A 85 11.77 7.52 4.43
N GLU A 86 11.83 8.81 4.10
CA GLU A 86 10.91 9.80 4.64
C GLU A 86 9.71 9.96 3.71
N LEU A 87 8.54 10.18 4.29
CA LEU A 87 7.29 10.45 3.59
C LEU A 87 6.70 11.75 4.12
N LYS A 88 6.26 12.59 3.20
CA LYS A 88 5.66 13.89 3.42
C LYS A 88 4.15 13.84 3.17
N ALA A 89 3.44 14.75 3.82
CA ALA A 89 2.03 14.98 3.57
C ALA A 89 1.77 15.31 2.10
N GLY A 90 0.84 14.58 1.49
CA GLY A 90 0.36 14.76 0.12
C GLY A 90 1.18 14.05 -0.95
N GLU A 91 2.20 13.28 -0.60
CA GLU A 91 3.03 12.52 -1.54
C GLU A 91 2.76 11.01 -1.48
N MET A 92 3.17 10.29 -2.52
CA MET A 92 3.27 8.84 -2.52
C MET A 92 4.69 8.45 -2.91
N LYS A 93 5.15 7.28 -2.44
CA LYS A 93 6.43 6.71 -2.86
C LYS A 93 6.28 5.24 -3.20
N LEU A 94 6.95 4.82 -4.27
CA LEU A 94 7.11 3.40 -4.62
C LEU A 94 8.56 2.98 -4.40
N ILE A 95 8.76 2.05 -3.47
CA ILE A 95 10.07 1.50 -3.16
C ILE A 95 10.13 0.05 -3.65
N PRO A 96 11.14 -0.31 -4.47
CA PRO A 96 11.33 -1.70 -4.89
C PRO A 96 11.50 -2.62 -3.69
N LEU A 97 10.65 -3.63 -3.59
CA LEU A 97 10.77 -4.72 -2.64
C LEU A 97 10.31 -5.99 -3.35
N GLU A 98 11.24 -6.92 -3.56
CA GLU A 98 11.05 -8.08 -4.43
C GLU A 98 9.90 -8.98 -3.97
N LEU A 99 9.25 -9.66 -4.93
CA LEU A 99 8.17 -10.60 -4.65
C LEU A 99 8.62 -11.68 -3.66
N GLY A 100 7.89 -11.81 -2.55
CA GLY A 100 8.18 -12.78 -1.50
C GLY A 100 9.28 -12.37 -0.52
N LYS A 101 9.99 -11.25 -0.77
CA LYS A 101 10.96 -10.71 0.18
C LYS A 101 10.24 -10.14 1.39
N ARG A 102 10.58 -10.63 2.58
CA ARG A 102 10.04 -10.17 3.87
C ARG A 102 11.15 -9.51 4.66
N VAL A 103 10.91 -8.29 5.13
CA VAL A 103 11.86 -7.54 5.94
C VAL A 103 11.16 -6.91 7.13
N LYS A 104 11.88 -6.78 8.24
CA LYS A 104 11.40 -6.08 9.43
C LYS A 104 11.64 -4.58 9.25
N ALA A 105 10.59 -3.78 9.39
CA ALA A 105 10.65 -2.33 9.24
C ALA A 105 10.30 -1.63 10.56
N GLU A 106 11.10 -0.62 10.93
CA GLU A 106 10.77 0.36 11.95
C GLU A 106 9.98 1.51 11.29
N ILE A 107 8.77 1.76 11.78
CA ILE A 107 7.82 2.70 11.20
C ILE A 107 7.53 3.78 12.24
N ILE A 108 7.95 5.01 11.96
CA ILE A 108 8.00 6.12 12.90
C ILE A 108 7.05 7.21 12.40
N PRO A 109 5.78 7.23 12.83
CA PRO A 109 4.86 8.32 12.48
C PRO A 109 5.23 9.60 13.23
N SER A 110 5.01 10.74 12.58
CA SER A 110 5.12 12.04 13.23
C SER A 110 3.93 12.28 14.17
N LYS A 111 4.05 13.28 15.06
CA LYS A 111 2.98 13.61 16.01
C LYS A 111 1.69 13.96 15.26
N GLY A 112 0.58 13.33 15.65
CA GLY A 112 -0.73 13.51 15.01
C GLY A 112 -1.03 12.50 13.90
N PHE A 113 -0.11 11.58 13.63
CA PHE A 113 -0.28 10.48 12.69
C PHE A 113 -0.17 9.13 13.39
N ASP A 114 -0.96 8.15 12.97
CA ASP A 114 -1.02 6.81 13.54
C ASP A 114 -0.79 5.74 12.47
N VAL A 115 -0.16 4.64 12.82
CA VAL A 115 0.08 3.48 11.96
C VAL A 115 -0.47 2.18 12.56
N GLY A 116 -1.35 2.27 13.56
CA GLY A 116 -2.13 1.17 14.13
C GLY A 116 -2.09 1.07 15.66
N GLU A 117 -1.13 1.72 16.32
CA GLU A 117 -0.85 1.56 17.77
C GLU A 117 -1.03 2.86 18.58
N GLY A 118 -1.48 3.93 17.94
CA GLY A 118 -1.69 5.25 18.53
C GLY A 118 -0.80 6.33 17.91
N SER A 119 -1.31 7.56 17.90
CA SER A 119 -0.64 8.73 17.33
C SER A 119 0.82 8.89 17.82
N GLY A 120 1.75 8.95 16.87
CA GLY A 120 3.18 9.19 17.12
C GLY A 120 3.94 8.00 17.70
N LYS A 121 3.30 6.83 17.86
CA LYS A 121 3.99 5.64 18.37
C LYS A 121 4.73 4.94 17.25
N THR A 122 6.03 4.74 17.45
CA THR A 122 6.83 3.87 16.60
C THR A 122 6.35 2.44 16.71
N ILE A 123 6.17 1.77 15.57
CA ILE A 123 5.90 0.33 15.52
C ILE A 123 7.00 -0.38 14.77
N THR A 124 7.12 -1.67 15.00
CA THR A 124 7.94 -2.55 14.17
C THR A 124 7.05 -3.61 13.56
N ALA A 125 7.06 -3.72 12.23
CA ALA A 125 6.22 -4.64 11.49
C ALA A 125 7.03 -5.39 10.42
N GLU A 126 6.59 -6.60 10.06
CA GLU A 126 7.09 -7.28 8.88
C GLU A 126 6.38 -6.72 7.64
N ILE A 127 7.17 -6.23 6.68
CA ILE A 127 6.68 -5.79 5.38
C ILE A 127 7.07 -6.83 4.33
N GLU A 128 6.16 -7.08 3.40
CA GLU A 128 6.31 -8.10 2.36
C GLU A 128 6.26 -7.43 0.99
N GLY A 129 7.26 -7.73 0.17
CA GLY A 129 7.32 -7.30 -1.23
C GLY A 129 6.36 -8.07 -2.11
N GLY A 130 6.16 -7.56 -3.31
CA GLY A 130 5.22 -8.13 -4.26
C GLY A 130 5.55 -7.68 -5.68
N VAL A 131 4.68 -8.00 -6.63
CA VAL A 131 4.88 -7.62 -8.03
C VAL A 131 4.89 -6.10 -8.26
N VAL A 132 4.44 -5.31 -7.29
CA VAL A 132 4.54 -3.84 -7.28
C VAL A 132 5.65 -3.37 -6.33
N GLY A 133 5.67 -3.88 -5.09
CA GLY A 133 6.68 -3.53 -4.08
C GLY A 133 6.07 -2.87 -2.84
N LEU A 134 6.83 -1.99 -2.19
CA LEU A 134 6.37 -1.20 -1.05
C LEU A 134 5.82 0.16 -1.52
N ILE A 135 4.57 0.45 -1.19
CA ILE A 135 3.95 1.76 -1.42
C ILE A 135 3.85 2.48 -0.07
N LEU A 136 4.33 3.72 -0.03
CA LEU A 136 4.06 4.64 1.07
C LEU A 136 3.02 5.65 0.58
N ASP A 137 1.89 5.76 1.29
CA ASP A 137 0.81 6.67 0.93
C ASP A 137 0.66 7.77 1.99
N GLY A 138 1.13 8.96 1.66
CA GLY A 138 1.08 10.13 2.53
C GLY A 138 -0.05 11.09 2.21
N ARG A 139 -1.04 10.70 1.38
CA ARG A 139 -2.14 11.57 0.94
C ARG A 139 -3.21 11.83 2.00
N GLY A 140 -3.06 11.23 3.18
CA GLY A 140 -3.93 11.42 4.33
C GLY A 140 -5.12 10.46 4.36
N ARG A 141 -5.74 10.36 5.54
CA ARG A 141 -6.93 9.55 5.81
C ARG A 141 -7.89 10.40 6.65
N PRO A 142 -9.07 10.79 6.12
CA PRO A 142 -9.57 10.50 4.78
C PRO A 142 -8.80 11.23 3.67
N LEU A 143 -8.77 10.65 2.47
CA LEU A 143 -8.19 11.21 1.26
C LEU A 143 -8.99 12.45 0.82
N LYS A 144 -8.32 13.61 0.78
CA LYS A 144 -8.92 14.87 0.30
C LYS A 144 -8.22 15.32 -0.97
N LEU A 145 -8.95 15.28 -2.08
CA LEU A 145 -8.46 15.83 -3.34
C LEU A 145 -8.60 17.37 -3.36
N PRO A 146 -7.66 18.09 -4.00
CA PRO A 146 -7.81 19.52 -4.20
C PRO A 146 -9.13 19.87 -4.92
N GLU A 147 -9.84 20.89 -4.46
CA GLU A 147 -11.06 21.38 -5.12
C GLU A 147 -10.76 22.03 -6.47
N ASP A 148 -9.66 22.78 -6.54
CA ASP A 148 -9.17 23.37 -7.78
C ASP A 148 -8.77 22.28 -8.79
N LYS A 149 -9.37 22.34 -9.98
CA LYS A 149 -9.18 21.34 -11.03
C LYS A 149 -7.72 21.23 -11.48
N LYS A 150 -7.00 22.35 -11.58
CA LYS A 150 -5.62 22.36 -12.06
C LYS A 150 -4.70 21.69 -11.04
N LYS A 151 -4.81 22.10 -9.77
CA LYS A 151 -4.06 21.49 -8.66
C LYS A 151 -4.35 20.00 -8.51
N ARG A 152 -5.62 19.59 -8.71
CA ARG A 152 -5.99 18.16 -8.67
C ARG A 152 -5.29 17.36 -9.75
N ILE A 153 -5.29 17.85 -10.99
CA ILE A 153 -4.62 17.19 -12.12
C ILE A 153 -3.11 17.11 -11.87
N GLU A 154 -2.50 18.19 -11.37
CA GLU A 154 -1.08 18.22 -11.02
C GLU A 154 -0.73 17.15 -9.98
N LYS A 155 -1.50 17.05 -8.87
CA LYS A 155 -1.30 16.03 -7.84
C LYS A 155 -1.50 14.60 -8.35
N LEU A 156 -2.53 14.37 -9.16
CA LEU A 156 -2.77 13.05 -9.74
C LEU A 156 -1.59 12.62 -10.63
N ASN A 157 -1.08 13.52 -11.46
CA ASN A 157 0.07 13.24 -12.32
C ASN A 157 1.36 13.01 -11.50
N GLU A 158 1.57 13.75 -10.41
CA GLU A 158 2.66 13.53 -9.46
C GLU A 158 2.60 12.09 -8.93
N TRP A 159 1.46 11.66 -8.39
CA TRP A 159 1.29 10.30 -7.86
C TRP A 159 1.43 9.22 -8.94
N PHE A 160 0.89 9.46 -10.14
CA PHE A 160 1.01 8.51 -11.26
C PHE A 160 2.47 8.34 -11.70
N SER A 161 3.24 9.41 -11.69
CA SER A 161 4.67 9.38 -12.00
C SER A 161 5.45 8.63 -10.92
N GLU A 162 5.23 8.96 -9.65
CA GLU A 162 5.90 8.31 -8.50
C GLU A 162 5.64 6.79 -8.48
N LEU A 163 4.41 6.37 -8.72
CA LEU A 163 4.05 4.95 -8.77
C LEU A 163 4.34 4.28 -10.11
N LYS A 164 4.82 5.01 -11.13
CA LYS A 164 5.08 4.49 -12.49
C LYS A 164 3.86 3.81 -13.11
N VAL A 165 2.68 4.41 -12.90
CA VAL A 165 1.37 3.87 -13.30
C VAL A 165 1.32 3.61 -14.80
N TYR A 166 1.84 4.54 -15.59
CA TYR A 166 1.91 4.46 -17.04
C TYR A 166 3.37 4.22 -17.50
N PRO A 167 3.57 3.47 -18.60
CA PRO A 167 4.88 3.41 -19.24
C PRO A 167 5.29 4.80 -19.74
N LYS A 168 6.61 5.04 -19.79
CA LYS A 168 7.18 6.21 -20.48
C LYS A 168 7.21 5.98 -21.98
#